data_AF-A0A9X8QM63-F1
#
_entry.id   AF-A0A9X8QM63-F1
#
_cell.length_a   1.000
_cell.length_b   1.000
_cell.length_c   1.000
_cell.angle_alpha   90.00
_cell.angle_beta   90.00
_cell.angle_gamma   90.00
#
_symmetry.space_group_name_H-M   'P 1'
#
loop_
_entity.id
_entity.type
_entity.pdbx_description
1 polymer ?
#
loop_
_entity_poly.entity_id
_entity_poly.type
_entity_poly.pdbx_seq_one_letter_code
_entity_poly.pdbx_strand_id
1 'polypeptide(L)'
;MVERILEAAHVVPYQGEATNVAANGLLLRSDIHTLFDLNLLTLDPATMTVKVSPELSGSEYATLQGKAIFIPTRPADRVSVEALTWHQSQCLW
;
A
#
# COMPACT_ATOMS: atom_id res chain seq x y z
N MET A 1 1.38 18.22 4.92
CA MET A 1 0.44 17.08 4.79
C MET A 1 -0.88 17.53 5.38
N VAL A 2 -2.00 17.26 4.72
CA VAL A 2 -3.33 17.50 5.30
C VAL A 2 -3.73 16.19 5.96
N GLU A 3 -3.84 16.14 7.28
CA GLU A 3 -4.13 14.88 7.99
C GLU A 3 -5.53 14.33 7.67
N ARG A 4 -6.47 15.20 7.32
CA ARG A 4 -7.87 14.85 7.04
C ARG A 4 -8.09 14.02 5.77
N ILE A 5 -7.05 13.80 4.96
CA ILE A 5 -7.13 12.98 3.73
C ILE A 5 -6.42 11.63 3.89
N LEU A 6 -6.05 11.25 5.12
CA LEU A 6 -5.50 9.94 5.43
C LEU A 6 -6.62 8.93 5.65
N GLU A 7 -6.47 7.77 5.03
CA GLU A 7 -7.42 6.67 5.05
C GLU A 7 -6.70 5.37 5.41
N ALA A 8 -7.38 4.51 6.18
CA ALA A 8 -6.89 3.17 6.47
C ALA A 8 -7.26 2.25 5.30
N ALA A 9 -6.26 1.94 4.48
CA ALA A 9 -6.36 1.02 3.36
C ALA A 9 -6.14 -0.40 3.82
N HIS A 10 -7.07 -1.31 3.50
CA HIS A 10 -6.87 -2.73 3.71
C HIS A 10 -5.99 -3.30 2.60
N VAL A 11 -4.98 -4.08 2.95
CA VAL A 11 -4.08 -4.70 1.96
C VAL A 11 -4.74 -5.91 1.30
N VAL A 12 -5.40 -6.75 2.10
CA VAL A 12 -6.28 -7.84 1.67
C VAL A 12 -7.72 -7.44 2.01
N PRO A 13 -8.71 -7.73 1.14
CA PRO A 13 -10.10 -7.39 1.39
C PRO A 13 -10.59 -7.82 2.77
N TYR A 14 -11.43 -6.98 3.38
CA TYR A 14 -12.05 -7.27 4.65
C TYR A 14 -12.96 -8.51 4.57
N GLN A 15 -12.72 -9.47 5.44
CA GLN A 15 -13.48 -10.73 5.58
C GLN A 15 -13.91 -10.97 7.04
N GLY A 16 -13.94 -9.93 7.87
CA GLY A 16 -14.30 -9.99 9.29
C GLY A 16 -13.17 -9.53 10.22
N GLU A 17 -13.38 -9.69 11.53
CA GLU A 17 -12.46 -9.21 12.58
C GLU A 17 -11.02 -9.71 12.41
N ALA A 18 -10.84 -10.95 11.95
CA ALA A 18 -9.51 -11.53 11.72
C ALA A 18 -8.68 -10.76 10.67
N THR A 19 -9.34 -10.11 9.72
CA THR A 19 -8.69 -9.27 8.68
C THR A 19 -8.64 -7.79 9.05
N ASN A 20 -9.30 -7.40 10.15
CA ASN A 20 -9.37 -6.02 10.64
C ASN A 20 -8.24 -5.73 11.63
N VAL A 21 -7.01 -5.94 11.19
CA VAL A 21 -5.81 -5.83 12.03
C VAL A 21 -4.83 -4.85 11.40
N ALA A 22 -4.02 -4.17 12.24
CA ALA A 22 -3.03 -3.20 11.75
C ALA A 22 -2.04 -3.81 10.74
N ALA A 23 -1.72 -5.10 10.89
CA ALA A 23 -0.88 -5.84 9.94
C ALA A 23 -1.52 -6.03 8.55
N ASN A 24 -2.82 -5.83 8.40
CA ASN A 24 -3.52 -5.81 7.11
C ASN A 24 -3.84 -4.38 6.66
N GLY A 25 -3.20 -3.36 7.25
CA GLY A 25 -3.52 -1.96 7.02
C GLY A 25 -2.32 -1.13 6.57
N LEU A 26 -2.60 -0.14 5.73
CA LEU A 26 -1.71 0.98 5.45
C LEU A 26 -2.47 2.29 5.69
N LEU A 27 -1.79 3.31 6.23
CA LEU A 27 -2.35 4.65 6.31
C LEU A 27 -1.90 5.44 5.08
N LEU A 28 -2.82 5.69 4.16
CA LEU A 28 -2.53 6.27 2.84
C LEU A 28 -3.31 7.55 2.61
N ARG A 29 -2.77 8.43 1.78
CA ARG A 29 -3.54 9.55 1.22
C ARG A 29 -4.64 8.97 0.32
N SER A 30 -5.84 9.55 0.31
CA SER A 30 -7.03 9.02 -0.38
C SER A 30 -6.84 8.69 -1.87
N ASP A 31 -6.05 9.49 -2.59
CA ASP A 31 -5.68 9.21 -3.99
C ASP A 31 -4.76 7.99 -4.12
N ILE A 32 -3.76 7.86 -3.25
CA ILE A 32 -2.85 6.71 -3.20
C ILE A 32 -3.59 5.45 -2.78
N HIS A 33 -4.54 5.57 -1.85
CA HIS A 33 -5.43 4.48 -1.47
C HIS A 33 -6.24 4.00 -2.68
N THR A 34 -6.85 4.92 -3.44
CA THR A 34 -7.58 4.57 -4.66
C THR A 34 -6.69 3.85 -5.68
N LEU A 35 -5.46 4.34 -5.91
CA LEU A 35 -4.52 3.68 -6.83
C LEU A 35 -4.05 2.31 -6.32
N PHE A 36 -3.92 2.15 -5.01
CA PHE A 36 -3.57 0.89 -4.37
C PHE A 36 -4.69 -0.14 -4.58
N ASP A 37 -5.93 0.23 -4.26
CA ASP A 37 -7.12 -0.63 -4.46
C ASP A 37 -7.33 -1.04 -5.92
N LEU A 38 -6.99 -0.15 -6.86
CA LEU A 38 -7.03 -0.43 -8.31
C LEU A 38 -5.84 -1.25 -8.82
N ASN A 39 -4.93 -1.69 -7.93
CA ASN A 39 -3.69 -2.40 -8.26
C ASN A 39 -2.78 -1.63 -9.23
N LEU A 40 -2.88 -0.30 -9.27
CA LEU A 40 -2.01 0.59 -10.04
C LEU A 40 -0.77 1.02 -9.25
N LEU A 41 -0.75 0.76 -7.94
CA LEU A 41 0.37 1.00 -7.05
C LEU A 41 0.43 -0.14 -6.03
N THR A 42 1.63 -0.60 -5.69
CA THR A 42 1.85 -1.60 -4.64
C THR A 42 3.17 -1.35 -3.92
N LEU A 43 3.52 -2.18 -2.96
CA LEU A 43 4.82 -2.17 -2.30
C LEU A 43 5.62 -3.42 -2.69
N ASP A 44 6.93 -3.28 -2.78
CA ASP A 44 7.85 -4.40 -2.82
C ASP A 44 8.03 -4.97 -1.40
N PRO A 45 7.61 -6.21 -1.11
CA PRO A 45 7.63 -6.74 0.25
C PRO A 45 9.05 -6.95 0.82
N ALA A 46 10.07 -7.08 -0.05
CA ALA A 46 11.45 -7.29 0.36
C ALA A 46 12.16 -5.98 0.72
N THR A 47 11.85 -4.90 -0.01
CA THR A 47 12.53 -3.61 0.15
C THR A 47 11.67 -2.53 0.83
N MET A 48 10.37 -2.76 0.98
CA MET A 48 9.39 -1.78 1.46
C MET A 48 9.44 -0.47 0.67
N THR A 49 9.59 -0.60 -0.64
CA THR A 49 9.57 0.52 -1.59
C THR A 49 8.33 0.46 -2.47
N VAL A 50 7.86 1.62 -2.93
CA VAL A 50 6.70 1.71 -3.81
C VAL A 50 7.02 1.19 -5.21
N LYS A 51 6.13 0.37 -5.76
CA LYS A 51 6.08 0.01 -7.17
C LYS A 51 4.85 0.64 -7.80
N VAL A 52 5.00 1.19 -9.00
CA VAL A 52 3.98 1.93 -9.73
C VAL A 52 3.73 1.25 -11.08
N SER A 53 2.46 1.06 -11.44
CA SER A 53 2.07 0.48 -12.71
C SER A 53 2.63 1.29 -13.89
N PRO A 54 3.09 0.63 -14.97
CA PRO A 54 3.45 1.29 -16.22
C PRO A 54 2.32 2.17 -16.79
N GLU A 55 1.06 1.90 -16.48
CA GLU A 55 -0.08 2.74 -16.89
C GLU A 55 -0.03 4.16 -16.33
N LEU A 56 0.62 4.34 -15.17
CA LEU A 56 0.81 5.64 -14.55
C LEU A 56 2.09 6.36 -15.04
N SER A 57 2.77 5.83 -16.06
CA SER A 57 3.95 6.46 -16.66
C SER A 57 3.64 7.87 -17.15
N GLY A 58 4.45 8.85 -16.74
CA GLY A 58 4.24 10.26 -17.09
C GLY A 58 3.24 11.02 -16.20
N SER A 59 2.54 10.34 -15.30
CA SER A 59 1.76 11.00 -14.24
C SER A 59 2.66 11.48 -13.08
N GLU A 60 2.11 12.31 -12.20
CA GLU A 60 2.81 12.71 -10.97
C GLU A 60 3.14 11.52 -10.04
N TYR A 61 2.37 10.43 -10.12
CA TYR A 61 2.54 9.23 -9.31
C TYR A 61 3.77 8.41 -9.72
N ALA A 62 4.24 8.54 -10.97
CA ALA A 62 5.47 7.88 -11.42
C ALA A 62 6.68 8.27 -10.54
N THR A 63 6.65 9.46 -9.93
CA THR A 63 7.70 9.92 -9.00
C THR A 63 7.74 9.15 -7.69
N LEU A 64 6.73 8.32 -7.39
CA LEU A 64 6.70 7.48 -6.21
C LEU A 64 7.51 6.20 -6.39
N GLN A 65 7.78 5.77 -7.63
CA GLN A 65 8.54 4.56 -7.92
C GLN A 65 9.85 4.51 -7.12
N GLY A 66 10.06 3.41 -6.40
CA GLY A 66 11.26 3.15 -5.60
C GLY A 66 11.37 3.95 -4.30
N LYS A 67 10.41 4.83 -3.96
CA LYS A 67 10.43 5.54 -2.68
C LYS A 67 10.18 4.57 -1.53
N ALA A 68 11.01 4.65 -0.50
CA ALA A 68 10.80 3.92 0.75
C ALA A 68 9.59 4.48 1.50
N ILE A 69 8.77 3.60 2.06
CA ILE A 69 7.69 4.01 2.95
C ILE A 69 8.19 4.23 4.38
N PHE A 70 7.42 4.95 5.18
CA PHE A 70 7.64 5.01 6.61
C PHE A 70 7.31 3.64 7.22
N ILE A 71 8.25 3.09 8.00
CA ILE A 71 8.07 1.85 8.74
C ILE A 71 7.89 2.18 10.22
N PRO A 72 6.74 1.84 10.83
CA PRO A 72 6.52 2.03 12.26
C PRO A 72 7.59 1.35 13.11
N THR A 73 8.00 2.04 14.20
CA THR A 73 8.98 1.50 15.14
C THR A 73 8.46 0.24 15.82
N ARG A 74 7.19 0.25 16.25
CA ARG A 74 6.51 -0.89 16.86
C ARG A 74 6.17 -1.95 15.80
N PRO A 75 6.66 -3.19 15.91
CA PRO A 75 6.40 -4.25 14.93
C PRO A 75 4.92 -4.58 14.73
N ALA A 76 4.10 -4.46 15.77
CA ALA A 76 2.66 -4.73 15.71
C ALA A 76 1.87 -3.75 14.81
N ASP A 77 2.45 -2.59 14.49
CA ASP A 77 1.83 -1.60 13.61
C ASP A 77 2.32 -1.72 12.16
N ARG A 78 3.23 -2.66 11.89
CA ARG A 78 3.78 -2.86 10.54
C ARG A 78 2.83 -3.73 9.74
N VAL A 79 2.65 -3.34 8.48
CA VAL A 79 1.98 -4.16 7.49
C VAL A 79 2.69 -5.51 7.32
N SER A 80 1.91 -6.56 7.13
CA SER A 80 2.39 -7.92 6.91
C SER A 80 3.04 -8.05 5.54
N VAL A 81 4.23 -8.65 5.51
CA VAL A 81 4.91 -9.03 4.27
C VAL A 81 4.04 -9.98 3.44
N GLU A 82 3.32 -10.90 4.09
CA GLU A 82 2.42 -11.83 3.41
C GLU A 82 1.25 -11.11 2.74
N ALA A 83 0.62 -10.16 3.44
CA ALA A 83 -0.46 -9.36 2.87
C ALA A 83 0.03 -8.53 1.67
N LEU A 84 1.21 -7.89 1.79
CA LEU A 84 1.81 -7.16 0.67
C LEU A 84 2.17 -8.08 -0.50
N THR A 85 2.65 -9.30 -0.23
CA THR A 85 2.94 -10.29 -1.27
C THR A 85 1.67 -10.69 -2.00
N TRP A 86 0.57 -10.92 -1.27
CA TRP A 86 -0.73 -11.17 -1.86
C TRP A 86 -1.18 -9.99 -2.74
N HIS A 87 -1.15 -8.76 -2.22
CA HIS A 87 -1.57 -7.58 -2.98
C HIS A 87 -0.71 -7.37 -4.24
N GLN A 88 0.62 -7.52 -4.12
CA GLN A 88 1.53 -7.46 -5.26
C GLN A 88 1.21 -8.52 -6.32
N SER A 89 0.77 -9.73 -5.95
CA SER A 89 0.37 -10.76 -6.91
C SER A 89 -0.91 -10.41 -7.71
N GLN A 90 -1.70 -9.45 -7.23
CA GLN A 90 -2.86 -8.92 -7.97
C GLN A 90 -2.44 -7.88 -9.03
N CYS A 91 -1.22 -7.35 -8.94
CA CYS A 91 -0.66 -6.41 -9.91
C CYS A 91 -0.09 -7.20 -11.09
N LEU A 92 -0.81 -7.24 -12.23
CA LEU A 92 -0.45 -8.04 -13.40
C LEU A 92 0.56 -7.35 -14.35
N TRP A 93 1.48 -6.57 -13.79
CA TRP A 93 2.43 -5.71 -14.53
C TRP A 93 3.85 -5.75 -13.95
#